data_AF-A0A1G2U177-F1
#
_entry.id   AF-A0A1G2U177-F1
#
_cell.length_a   1.000
_cell.length_b   1.000
_cell.length_c   1.000
_cell.angle_alpha   90.00
_cell.angle_beta   90.00
_cell.angle_gamma   90.00
#
_symmetry.space_group_name_H-M   'P 1'
#
loop_
_entity.id
_entity.type
_entity.pdbx_description
1 polymer ?
#
loop_
_entity_poly.entity_id
_entity_poly.type
_entity_poly.pdbx_seq_one_letter_code
_entity_poly.pdbx_strand_id
1 'polypeptide(L)'
;MSYYVYIVECSDSSFYTGYTKNIRKRLDRHNGISWGGARYTKTRRPVFLAFLEKYNSKKEATQREYQIKQLDHGGKKELINKASKEDILASI
;
A
#
# COMPACT_ATOMS: atom_id res chain seq x y z
N MET A 1 7.45 16.89 -5.29
CA MET A 1 7.96 15.61 -4.75
C MET A 1 6.76 14.74 -4.43
N SER A 2 6.60 13.58 -5.07
CA SER A 2 5.37 12.79 -4.92
C SER A 2 5.42 11.83 -3.75
N TYR A 3 4.26 11.63 -3.12
CA TYR A 3 4.01 10.68 -2.05
C TYR A 3 2.99 9.65 -2.54
N TYR A 4 3.16 8.41 -2.14
CA TYR A 4 2.30 7.31 -2.54
C TYR A 4 1.65 6.71 -1.31
N VAL A 5 0.33 6.58 -1.33
CA VAL A 5 -0.43 5.80 -0.35
C VAL A 5 -0.76 4.47 -0.98
N TYR A 6 -0.56 3.37 -0.27
CA TYR A 6 -0.72 2.03 -0.82
C TYR A 6 -1.43 1.10 0.14
N ILE A 7 -2.06 0.07 -0.43
CA ILE A 7 -2.51 -1.11 0.28
C ILE A 7 -1.79 -2.31 -0.34
N VAL A 8 -1.19 -3.14 0.51
CA VAL A 8 -0.73 -4.47 0.11
C VAL A 8 -1.62 -5.55 0.71
N GLU A 9 -1.87 -6.57 -0.09
CA GLU A 9 -2.51 -7.81 0.34
C GLU A 9 -1.42 -8.80 0.73
N CYS A 10 -1.54 -9.36 1.93
CA CYS A 10 -0.64 -10.37 2.44
C CYS A 10 -1.13 -11.78 2.09
N SER A 11 -0.28 -12.79 2.27
CA SER A 11 -0.63 -14.19 1.98
C SER A 11 -1.78 -14.76 2.81
N ASP A 12 -2.12 -14.15 3.94
CA ASP A 12 -3.26 -14.50 4.81
C ASP A 12 -4.54 -13.72 4.46
N SER A 13 -4.61 -13.07 3.29
CA SER A 13 -5.71 -12.18 2.87
C SER A 13 -5.91 -10.95 3.78
N SER A 14 -4.94 -10.65 4.65
CA SER A 14 -4.94 -9.41 5.44
C SER A 14 -4.40 -8.24 4.62
N PHE A 15 -4.88 -7.04 4.92
CA PHE A 15 -4.46 -5.82 4.26
C PHE A 15 -3.55 -4.99 5.15
N TYR A 16 -2.42 -4.53 4.59
CA TYR A 16 -1.55 -3.55 5.21
C TYR A 16 -1.57 -2.24 4.42
N THR A 17 -1.78 -1.13 5.13
CA THR A 17 -1.83 0.21 4.54
C THR A 17 -0.63 1.03 5.00
N GLY A 18 0.00 1.75 4.08
CA GLY A 18 1.07 2.68 4.39
C GLY A 18 1.23 3.78 3.36
N TYR A 19 2.16 4.69 3.60
CA TYR A 19 2.63 5.64 2.59
C TYR A 19 4.15 5.58 2.40
N THR A 20 4.63 6.04 1.25
CA THR A 20 6.06 6.07 0.90
C THR A 20 6.36 7.11 -0.17
N LYS A 21 7.62 7.52 -0.32
CA LYS A 21 8.07 8.30 -1.49
C LYS A 21 8.49 7.42 -2.67
N ASN A 22 8.71 6.13 -2.42
CA ASN A 22 9.17 5.17 -3.42
C ASN A 22 8.47 3.82 -3.17
N ILE A 23 7.52 3.47 -4.04
CA ILE A 23 6.69 2.27 -3.88
C ILE A 23 7.48 0.99 -4.16
N ARG A 24 8.29 0.96 -5.22
CA ARG A 24 9.14 -0.20 -5.58
C ARG A 24 10.06 -0.61 -4.42
N LYS A 25 10.87 0.32 -3.92
CA LYS A 25 11.75 0.07 -2.76
C LYS A 25 10.96 -0.38 -1.53
N ARG A 26 9.73 0.11 -1.35
CA ARG A 26 8.91 -0.25 -0.18
C ARG A 26 8.37 -1.68 -0.30
N LEU A 27 7.94 -2.10 -1.49
CA LEU A 27 7.51 -3.47 -1.77
C LEU A 27 8.66 -4.46 -1.59
N ASP A 28 9.86 -4.14 -2.10
CA ASP A 28 11.06 -4.95 -1.91
C ASP A 28 11.35 -5.21 -0.43
N ARG A 29 11.22 -4.16 0.40
CA ARG A 29 11.39 -4.27 1.85
C ARG A 29 10.33 -5.15 2.49
N HIS A 30 9.07 -4.99 2.09
CA HIS A 30 7.98 -5.80 2.63
C HIS A 30 8.15 -7.28 2.27
N ASN A 31 8.58 -7.58 1.04
CA ASN A 31 8.87 -8.94 0.57
C ASN A 31 10.24 -9.47 1.02
N GLY A 32 11.08 -8.66 1.66
CA GLY A 32 12.36 -9.09 2.22
C GLY A 32 13.52 -9.16 1.23
N ILE A 33 13.33 -8.59 0.04
CA ILE A 33 14.39 -8.40 -0.96
C ILE A 33 15.41 -7.37 -0.46
N SER A 34 14.94 -6.37 0.31
CA SER A 34 15.81 -5.37 0.95
C SER A 34 15.47 -5.14 2.42
N TRP A 35 16.41 -4.56 3.17
CA TRP A 35 16.29 -4.37 4.62
C TRP A 35 15.33 -3.22 4.98
N GLY A 36 14.68 -3.31 6.15
CA GLY A 36 13.78 -2.26 6.68
C GLY A 36 12.29 -2.42 6.32
N GLY A 37 11.82 -3.65 6.13
CA GLY A 37 10.39 -3.98 6.00
C GLY A 37 9.64 -3.87 7.32
N ALA A 38 8.31 -3.66 7.27
CA ALA A 38 7.49 -3.66 8.48
C ALA A 38 7.46 -5.05 9.14
N ARG A 39 7.53 -5.10 10.49
CA ARG A 39 7.43 -6.36 11.25
C ARG A 39 6.17 -7.15 10.90
N TYR A 40 5.06 -6.44 10.68
CA TYR A 40 3.76 -7.01 10.33
C TYR A 40 3.78 -7.85 9.05
N THR A 41 4.41 -7.34 7.99
CA THR A 41 4.45 -8.03 6.69
C THR A 41 5.55 -9.08 6.64
N LYS A 42 6.53 -9.06 7.55
CA LYS A 42 7.67 -10.00 7.53
C LYS A 42 7.24 -11.47 7.63
N THR A 43 6.20 -11.76 8.42
CA THR A 43 5.66 -13.12 8.63
C THR A 43 4.50 -13.45 7.69
N ARG A 44 4.10 -12.54 6.80
CA ARG A 44 2.90 -12.67 5.94
C ARG A 44 3.23 -12.46 4.46
N ARG A 45 4.43 -12.89 4.07
CA ARG A 45 4.93 -12.83 2.69
C ARG A 45 4.39 -14.03 1.90
N PRO A 46 4.35 -13.95 0.56
CA PRO A 46 4.55 -12.74 -0.25
C PRO A 46 3.43 -11.72 -0.03
N VAL A 47 3.74 -10.43 -0.24
CA VAL A 47 2.74 -9.37 -0.30
C VAL A 47 2.62 -8.82 -1.72
N PHE A 48 1.40 -8.51 -2.12
CA PHE A 48 1.06 -7.99 -3.44
C PHE A 48 0.51 -6.58 -3.33
N LEU A 49 0.88 -5.70 -4.25
CA LEU A 49 0.31 -4.36 -4.30
C LEU A 49 -1.13 -4.44 -4.81
N ALA A 50 -2.09 -4.11 -3.95
CA ALA A 50 -3.51 -4.15 -4.25
C ALA A 50 -4.09 -2.76 -4.58
N PHE A 51 -3.44 -1.69 -4.11
CA PHE A 51 -3.90 -0.32 -4.28
C PHE A 51 -2.75 0.68 -4.23
N LEU A 52 -2.83 1.74 -5.04
CA LEU A 52 -1.85 2.82 -5.06
C LEU A 52 -2.51 4.15 -5.46
N GLU A 53 -2.28 5.19 -4.66
CA GLU A 53 -2.68 6.58 -4.96
C GLU A 53 -1.47 7.51 -4.82
N LYS A 54 -1.39 8.53 -5.68
CA LYS A 54 -0.31 9.51 -5.72
C LYS A 54 -0.78 10.88 -5.23
N TYR A 55 0.04 11.51 -4.39
CA TYR A 55 -0.19 12.81 -3.79
C TYR A 55 1.01 13.73 -3.96
N ASN A 56 0.76 15.04 -3.98
CA ASN A 56 1.80 16.06 -4.15
C ASN A 56 2.37 16.54 -2.82
N SER A 57 1.65 16.32 -1.71
CA SER A 57 2.11 16.69 -0.37
C SER A 57 2.11 15.51 0.61
N LYS A 58 2.99 15.60 1.62
CA LYS A 58 3.01 14.65 2.74
C LYS A 58 1.69 14.67 3.51
N LYS A 59 1.12 15.87 3.69
CA LYS A 59 -0.10 16.10 4.47
C LYS A 59 -1.28 15.33 3.86
N GLU A 60 -1.52 15.49 2.56
CA GLU A 60 -2.57 14.77 1.84
C GLU A 60 -2.38 13.25 1.94
N ALA A 61 -1.15 12.77 1.70
CA ALA A 61 -0.84 11.34 1.79
C ALA A 61 -1.11 10.77 3.19
N THR A 62 -0.71 11.48 4.26
CA THR A 62 -0.95 11.02 5.63
C THR A 62 -2.42 11.09 6.03
N GLN A 63 -3.17 12.10 5.57
CA GLN A 63 -4.61 12.19 5.81
C GLN A 63 -5.35 11.05 5.12
N ARG A 64 -4.97 10.75 3.87
CA ARG A 64 -5.53 9.63 3.13
C ARG A 64 -5.20 8.29 3.77
N GLU A 65 -3.94 8.08 4.16
CA GLU A 65 -3.52 6.87 4.87
C GLU A 65 -4.37 6.65 6.14
N TYR A 66 -4.62 7.72 6.91
CA TYR A 66 -5.47 7.66 8.08
C TYR A 66 -6.91 7.27 7.74
N GLN A 67 -7.51 7.89 6.72
CA GLN A 67 -8.86 7.52 6.25
C GLN A 67 -8.96 6.04 5.85
N ILE A 68 -7.99 5.53 5.09
CA ILE A 68 -7.97 4.11 4.69
C ILE A 68 -7.79 3.18 5.89
N LYS A 69 -7.01 3.59 6.90
CA LYS A 69 -6.85 2.81 8.13
C LYS A 69 -8.15 2.69 8.94
N GLN A 70 -9.04 3.69 8.87
CA GLN A 70 -10.35 3.64 9.52
C GLN A 70 -11.36 2.74 8.79
N LEU A 71 -11.13 2.40 7.53
CA LEU A 71 -11.96 1.44 6.82
C LEU A 71 -11.80 0.05 7.44
N ASP A 72 -12.89 -0.68 7.55
CA ASP A 72 -12.87 -2.11 7.86
C ASP A 72 -12.33 -2.94 6.68
N HIS A 73 -12.29 -4.26 6.83
CA HIS A 73 -11.77 -5.14 5.76
C HIS A 73 -12.62 -5.02 4.48
N GLY A 74 -13.95 -4.93 4.63
CA GLY A 74 -14.89 -4.75 3.52
C GLY A 74 -14.67 -3.44 2.77
N GLY A 75 -14.59 -2.32 3.48
CA GLY A 75 -14.34 -1.01 2.88
C GLY A 75 -13.00 -0.91 2.17
N LYS A 76 -11.95 -1.56 2.69
CA LYS A 76 -10.67 -1.69 1.99
C LYS A 76 -10.80 -2.50 0.69
N LYS A 77 -11.55 -3.61 0.72
CA LYS A 77 -11.79 -4.45 -0.45
C LYS A 77 -12.58 -3.72 -1.53
N GLU A 78 -13.61 -2.96 -1.15
CA GLU A 78 -14.35 -2.10 -2.09
C GLU A 78 -13.45 -1.05 -2.72
N LEU A 79 -12.59 -0.42 -1.92
CA LEU A 79 -11.64 0.58 -2.41
C LEU A 79 -10.66 -0.04 -3.42
N ILE A 80 -10.14 -1.24 -3.14
CA ILE A 80 -9.29 -2.01 -4.05
C ILE A 80 -10.05 -2.36 -5.34
N ASN A 81 -11.29 -2.81 -5.23
CA ASN A 81 -12.10 -3.19 -6.40
C ASN A 81 -12.46 -1.99 -7.30
N LYS A 82 -12.59 -0.79 -6.71
CA LYS A 82 -12.84 0.45 -7.45
C LYS A 82 -11.58 1.00 -8.11
N ALA A 83 -10.40 0.68 -7.60
CA ALA A 83 -9.15 1.04 -8.25
C ALA A 83 -8.96 0.17 -9.50
N SER A 84 -8.82 0.80 -10.66
CA SER A 84 -8.55 0.07 -11.89
C SER A 84 -7.15 -0.57 -11.83
N LYS A 85 -7.00 -1.79 -12.36
CA LYS A 85 -5.67 -2.43 -12.44
C LYS A 85 -4.72 -1.63 -13.34
N GLU A 86 -5.26 -0.88 -14.30
CA GLU A 86 -4.50 0.02 -15.18
C GLU A 86 -3.77 1.13 -14.40
N ASP A 87 -4.42 1.71 -13.38
CA ASP A 87 -3.83 2.79 -12.56
C ASP A 87 -2.62 2.33 -11.74
N ILE A 88 -2.63 1.05 -11.32
CA ILE A 88 -1.54 0.45 -10.55
C ILE A 88 -0.32 0.21 -11.44
N LEU A 89 -0.51 -0.33 -12.65
CA LEU A 89 0.58 -0.59 -13.60
C LEU A 89 1.18 0.69 -14.19
N ALA A 90 0.37 1.73 -14.41
CA ALA A 90 0.83 3.03 -14.89
C ALA A 90 1.69 3.81 -13.87
N SER A 91 1.69 3.37 -12.60
CA SER A 91 2.32 4.07 -11.47
C SER A 91 3.58 3.38 -10.92
N ILE A 92 3.96 2.22 -11.45
CA ILE A 92 5.16 1.46 -11.05
C ILE A 92 6.30 1.80 -12.00
#